data_AF-A0A835U725-F1
#
_entry.id   AF-A0A835U725-F1
#
_cell.length_a   1.000
_cell.length_b   1.000
_cell.length_c   1.000
_cell.angle_alpha   90.00
_cell.angle_beta   90.00
_cell.angle_gamma   90.00
#
_symmetry.space_group_name_H-M   'P 1'
#
loop_
_entity.id
_entity.type
_entity.pdbx_description
1 polymer ?
#
loop_
_entity_poly.entity_id
_entity_poly.type
_entity_poly.pdbx_seq_one_letter_code
_entity_poly.pdbx_strand_id
1 'polypeptide(L)'
;MGSVRSFRSLLCYTRPRLVRSISSTRRLESLGWIDKVKGVFTGKSSKSSAPTFSLMDFADQMEKARSMGLLKKFEVGRCSEATMTDAFKKQSLILRYLGTIDPTGETLLPSHIQEATKHCNCTMSEVEHILAKYTWAKEAQGKINKLKEEGKPLPNTYNEVQKLMGSTPLDVARSNLSKNRKIGRNDPCSCGSGKKFKRCCGPP
;
A
#
# COMPACT_ATOMS: atom_id res chain seq x y z
N MET A 1 67.85 -9.58 -17.07
CA MET A 1 67.03 -8.38 -16.75
C MET A 1 66.25 -8.03 -18.01
N GLY A 2 64.92 -7.92 -17.94
CA GLY A 2 64.07 -7.54 -19.09
C GLY A 2 62.80 -8.39 -19.23
N SER A 3 61.74 -7.96 -18.54
CA SER A 3 60.33 -8.38 -18.72
C SER A 3 59.84 -7.93 -20.11
N VAL A 4 58.82 -8.45 -20.81
CA VAL A 4 57.51 -8.99 -20.41
C VAL A 4 57.00 -9.90 -21.54
N ARG A 5 56.32 -10.98 -21.17
CA ARG A 5 55.56 -11.89 -22.06
C ARG A 5 54.28 -11.21 -22.58
N SER A 6 53.98 -11.31 -23.86
CA SER A 6 52.61 -11.10 -24.35
C SER A 6 52.33 -11.92 -25.61
N PHE A 7 51.70 -13.08 -25.43
CA PHE A 7 50.89 -13.74 -26.45
C PHE A 7 49.90 -14.65 -25.73
N ARG A 8 48.62 -14.30 -25.78
CA ARG A 8 47.52 -15.26 -25.70
C ARG A 8 46.32 -14.71 -26.46
N SER A 9 46.13 -15.28 -27.63
CA SER A 9 44.85 -15.30 -28.34
C SER A 9 43.84 -16.09 -27.50
N LEU A 10 42.60 -15.61 -27.43
CA LEU A 10 41.36 -16.40 -27.45
C LEU A 10 40.17 -15.45 -27.56
N LEU A 11 39.56 -15.45 -28.75
CA LEU A 11 38.21 -15.00 -29.02
C LEU A 11 37.23 -15.76 -28.12
N CYS A 12 36.35 -15.06 -27.41
CA CYS A 12 35.05 -15.58 -27.01
C CYS A 12 34.03 -14.45 -26.89
N TYR A 13 32.95 -14.64 -27.64
CA TYR A 13 31.78 -13.79 -27.82
C TYR A 13 30.95 -13.61 -26.53
N THR A 14 30.38 -12.40 -26.40
CA THR A 14 29.08 -12.06 -25.79
C THR A 14 28.68 -12.63 -24.42
N ARG A 15 28.48 -11.74 -23.44
CA ARG A 15 27.22 -11.60 -22.67
C ARG A 15 27.31 -10.39 -21.71
N PRO A 16 26.65 -9.26 -22.00
CA PRO A 16 26.29 -8.31 -20.95
C PRO A 16 25.27 -9.00 -20.04
N ARG A 17 25.57 -9.12 -18.73
CA ARG A 17 24.56 -9.44 -17.73
C ARG A 17 23.56 -8.30 -17.68
N LEU A 18 22.51 -8.41 -18.49
CA LEU A 18 21.25 -7.70 -18.31
C LEU A 18 20.68 -8.13 -16.95
N VAL A 19 20.99 -7.34 -15.91
CA VAL A 19 20.15 -7.32 -14.71
C VAL A 19 18.83 -6.70 -15.17
N ARG A 20 17.92 -7.55 -15.64
CA ARG A 20 16.51 -7.20 -15.81
C ARG A 20 15.95 -6.94 -14.42
N SER A 21 16.11 -5.71 -13.94
CA SER A 21 15.28 -5.17 -12.87
C SER A 21 13.88 -5.00 -13.44
N ILE A 22 13.08 -6.06 -13.35
CA ILE A 22 11.63 -5.98 -13.53
C ILE A 22 11.03 -5.64 -12.16
N SER A 23 11.45 -4.52 -11.57
CA SER A 23 10.80 -3.97 -10.38
C SER A 23 9.87 -2.85 -10.79
N SER A 24 8.86 -3.22 -11.57
CA SER A 24 7.69 -2.40 -11.84
C SER A 24 6.43 -3.20 -11.52
N THR A 25 6.39 -3.79 -10.33
CA THR A 25 5.09 -4.12 -9.71
C THR A 25 4.35 -2.81 -9.53
N ARG A 26 3.46 -2.48 -10.47
CA ARG A 26 2.51 -1.39 -10.31
C ARG A 26 1.77 -1.64 -9.00
N ARG A 27 1.93 -0.70 -8.06
CA ARG A 27 1.19 -0.70 -6.80
C ARG A 27 -0.28 -0.55 -7.13
N LEU A 28 -1.09 -1.47 -6.62
CA LEU A 28 -2.54 -1.45 -6.80
C LEU A 28 -3.12 -0.24 -6.06
N GLU A 29 -3.37 0.84 -6.81
CA GLU A 29 -3.90 2.12 -6.33
C GLU A 29 -5.43 2.12 -6.16
N SER A 30 -6.10 0.98 -6.40
CA SER A 30 -7.56 0.96 -6.38
C SER A 30 -8.11 0.70 -4.97
N LEU A 31 -8.65 1.75 -4.38
CA LEU A 31 -9.68 1.66 -3.33
C LEU A 31 -11.09 1.73 -3.90
N GLY A 32 -11.24 1.58 -5.22
CA GLY A 32 -12.56 1.51 -5.86
C GLY A 32 -13.35 0.23 -5.52
N TRP A 33 -12.78 -0.68 -4.72
CA TRP A 33 -13.54 -1.73 -4.05
C TRP A 33 -14.49 -1.16 -2.97
N ILE A 34 -14.15 -0.03 -2.35
CA ILE A 34 -14.95 0.63 -1.30
C ILE A 34 -16.36 1.00 -1.83
N ASP A 35 -16.47 1.39 -3.11
CA ASP A 35 -17.76 1.73 -3.76
C ASP A 35 -18.76 0.60 -3.82
N LYS A 36 -18.27 -0.62 -3.97
CA LYS A 36 -19.10 -1.83 -4.04
C LYS A 36 -19.15 -2.59 -2.73
N VAL A 37 -18.28 -2.24 -1.79
CA VAL A 37 -18.31 -2.71 -0.41
C VAL A 37 -19.05 -1.73 0.50
N LYS A 38 -19.79 -0.79 -0.10
CA LYS A 38 -20.74 0.12 0.57
C LYS A 38 -21.60 -0.58 1.61
N GLY A 39 -22.16 -1.76 1.33
CA GLY A 39 -22.96 -2.51 2.31
C GLY A 39 -22.19 -2.96 3.57
N VAL A 40 -20.86 -3.06 3.49
CA VAL A 40 -19.97 -3.44 4.60
C VAL A 40 -19.39 -2.19 5.29
N PHE A 41 -19.10 -1.12 4.55
CA PHE A 41 -18.68 0.17 5.11
C PHE A 41 -19.84 0.97 5.74
N THR A 42 -21.08 0.83 5.24
CA THR A 42 -22.27 1.54 5.75
C THR A 42 -23.10 0.72 6.73
N GLY A 43 -22.60 -0.43 7.19
CA GLY A 43 -23.22 -1.22 8.26
C GLY A 43 -24.51 -1.95 7.88
N LYS A 44 -24.49 -2.72 6.79
CA LYS A 44 -25.51 -3.76 6.53
C LYS A 44 -24.94 -5.15 6.90
N SER A 45 -24.46 -5.29 8.12
CA SER A 45 -24.22 -6.57 8.78
C SER A 45 -25.20 -6.71 9.93
N SER A 46 -26.00 -7.77 9.90
CA SER A 46 -26.94 -8.08 10.97
C SER A 46 -26.22 -8.27 12.30
N LYS A 47 -26.71 -7.58 13.33
CA LYS A 47 -26.51 -7.77 14.79
C LYS A 47 -25.18 -7.29 15.41
N SER A 48 -25.37 -6.64 16.57
CA SER A 48 -24.47 -6.23 17.67
C SER A 48 -23.51 -5.03 17.51
N SER A 49 -23.77 -4.02 18.38
CA SER A 49 -22.87 -3.06 19.05
C SER A 49 -21.72 -2.40 18.28
N ALA A 50 -21.78 -1.06 18.19
CA ALA A 50 -20.74 -0.10 17.76
C ALA A 50 -19.45 -0.70 17.13
N PRO A 51 -19.25 -0.57 15.82
CA PRO A 51 -18.07 -1.11 15.17
C PRO A 51 -16.87 -0.19 15.44
N THR A 52 -16.05 -0.51 16.45
CA THR A 52 -14.70 0.05 16.53
C THR A 52 -13.92 -0.53 15.36
N PHE A 53 -13.70 0.28 14.31
CA PHE A 53 -12.96 -0.16 13.14
C PHE A 53 -11.53 -0.56 13.50
N SER A 54 -11.27 -1.86 13.52
CA SER A 54 -9.97 -2.44 13.88
C SER A 54 -9.18 -2.89 12.63
N LEU A 55 -7.87 -3.15 12.81
CA LEU A 55 -7.03 -3.73 11.75
C LEU A 55 -7.56 -5.09 11.28
N MET A 56 -8.13 -5.89 12.19
CA MET A 56 -8.71 -7.20 11.90
C MET A 56 -9.97 -7.06 11.04
N ASP A 57 -10.87 -6.15 11.43
CA ASP A 57 -12.08 -5.85 10.65
C ASP A 57 -11.71 -5.37 9.25
N PHE A 58 -10.70 -4.50 9.14
CA PHE A 58 -10.25 -4.01 7.85
C PHE A 58 -9.68 -5.13 6.97
N ALA A 59 -8.94 -6.09 7.55
CA ALA A 59 -8.45 -7.27 6.85
C ALA A 59 -9.59 -8.15 6.33
N ASP A 60 -10.60 -8.41 7.16
CA ASP A 60 -11.76 -9.23 6.80
C ASP A 60 -12.63 -8.55 5.73
N GLN A 61 -12.79 -7.23 5.82
CA GLN A 61 -13.47 -6.44 4.79
C GLN A 61 -12.77 -6.57 3.44
N MET A 62 -11.44 -6.50 3.40
CA MET A 62 -10.67 -6.69 2.17
C MET A 62 -10.83 -8.09 1.59
N GLU A 63 -10.82 -9.14 2.42
CA GLU A 63 -11.02 -10.51 1.95
C GLU A 63 -12.45 -10.77 1.45
N LYS A 64 -13.44 -10.18 2.11
CA LYS A 64 -14.84 -10.24 1.68
C LYS A 64 -15.04 -9.53 0.33
N ALA A 65 -14.38 -8.39 0.12
CA ALA A 65 -14.40 -7.70 -1.17
C ALA A 65 -13.85 -8.56 -2.31
N ARG A 66 -12.79 -9.31 -2.02
CA ARG A 66 -12.19 -10.27 -2.94
C ARG A 66 -13.14 -11.42 -3.24
N SER A 67 -13.76 -12.04 -2.23
CA SER A 67 -14.65 -13.18 -2.43
C SER A 67 -15.92 -12.82 -3.22
N MET A 68 -16.37 -11.58 -3.13
CA MET A 68 -17.50 -11.06 -3.92
C MET A 68 -17.15 -10.80 -5.41
N GLY A 69 -15.95 -11.12 -5.88
CA GLY A 69 -15.55 -10.96 -7.28
C GLY A 69 -15.51 -9.51 -7.77
N LEU A 70 -15.56 -8.54 -6.84
CA LEU A 70 -15.64 -7.11 -7.13
C LEU A 70 -14.37 -6.56 -7.79
N LEU A 71 -13.27 -7.30 -7.65
CA LEU A 71 -11.95 -6.95 -8.19
C LEU A 71 -11.78 -7.34 -9.67
N LYS A 72 -12.57 -8.30 -10.19
CA LYS A 72 -12.50 -8.71 -11.61
C LYS A 72 -12.75 -7.55 -12.58
N LYS A 73 -13.58 -6.58 -12.20
CA LYS A 73 -13.85 -5.39 -13.03
C LYS A 73 -12.78 -4.30 -12.91
N PHE A 74 -11.86 -4.42 -11.95
CA PHE A 74 -10.72 -3.50 -11.75
C PHE A 74 -9.46 -3.94 -12.51
N GLU A 75 -9.55 -5.01 -13.30
CA GLU A 75 -8.55 -5.46 -14.28
C GLU A 75 -8.30 -4.47 -15.43
N VAL A 76 -8.77 -3.23 -15.33
CA VAL A 76 -8.44 -2.16 -16.28
C VAL A 76 -6.99 -1.71 -16.01
N GLY A 77 -6.04 -2.61 -16.25
CA GLY A 77 -4.63 -2.45 -15.93
C GLY A 77 -3.80 -3.70 -16.27
N ARG A 78 -2.50 -3.51 -16.46
CA ARG A 78 -1.51 -4.51 -16.91
C ARG A 78 -1.11 -5.56 -15.84
N CYS A 79 -1.99 -5.90 -14.90
CA CYS A 79 -1.72 -6.86 -13.82
C CYS A 79 -2.72 -8.00 -13.86
N SER A 80 -2.24 -9.24 -13.73
CA SER A 80 -3.11 -10.43 -13.73
C SER A 80 -3.94 -10.53 -12.44
N GLU A 81 -5.11 -11.16 -12.53
CA GLU A 81 -6.00 -11.46 -11.39
C GLU A 81 -5.26 -12.15 -10.24
N ALA A 82 -4.36 -13.09 -10.59
CA ALA A 82 -3.52 -13.81 -9.64
C ALA A 82 -2.60 -12.87 -8.87
N THR A 83 -1.89 -11.96 -9.57
CA THR A 83 -1.00 -10.99 -8.92
C THR A 83 -1.75 -10.05 -7.98
N MET A 84 -2.97 -9.63 -8.34
CA MET A 84 -3.80 -8.81 -7.45
C MET A 84 -4.25 -9.60 -6.23
N THR A 85 -4.70 -10.84 -6.43
CA THR A 85 -5.15 -11.74 -5.36
C THR A 85 -4.04 -11.97 -4.35
N ASP A 86 -2.83 -12.24 -4.80
CA ASP A 86 -1.68 -12.46 -3.92
C ASP A 86 -1.27 -11.18 -3.18
N ALA A 87 -1.37 -10.02 -3.83
CA ALA A 87 -1.15 -8.74 -3.18
C ALA A 87 -2.17 -8.48 -2.05
N PHE A 88 -3.46 -8.77 -2.26
CA PHE A 88 -4.48 -8.62 -1.22
C PHE A 88 -4.30 -9.60 -0.07
N LYS A 89 -3.97 -10.87 -0.35
CA LYS A 89 -3.64 -11.85 0.70
C LYS A 89 -2.45 -11.38 1.53
N LYS A 90 -1.41 -10.86 0.88
CA LYS A 90 -0.25 -10.31 1.60
C LYS A 90 -0.65 -9.13 2.49
N GLN A 91 -1.51 -8.25 1.99
CA GLN A 91 -2.03 -7.12 2.77
C GLN A 91 -2.89 -7.57 3.96
N SER A 92 -3.76 -8.57 3.79
CA SER A 92 -4.60 -9.09 4.88
C SER A 92 -3.74 -9.78 5.95
N LEU A 93 -2.73 -10.54 5.57
CA LEU A 93 -1.79 -11.17 6.51
C LEU A 93 -1.04 -10.13 7.36
N ILE A 94 -0.53 -9.07 6.74
CA ILE A 94 0.17 -7.99 7.45
C ILE A 94 -0.75 -7.30 8.45
N LEU A 95 -1.97 -6.96 8.04
CA LEU A 95 -2.95 -6.33 8.94
C LEU A 95 -3.33 -7.24 10.10
N ARG A 96 -3.53 -8.55 9.85
CA ARG A 96 -3.85 -9.49 10.91
C ARG A 96 -2.73 -9.62 11.92
N TYR A 97 -1.49 -9.74 11.44
CA TYR A 97 -0.33 -9.79 12.32
C TYR A 97 -0.23 -8.51 13.18
N LEU A 98 -0.33 -7.34 12.56
CA LEU A 98 -0.31 -6.07 13.31
C LEU A 98 -1.49 -5.95 14.28
N GLY A 99 -2.67 -6.44 13.90
CA GLY A 99 -3.86 -6.49 14.74
C GLY A 99 -3.71 -7.35 15.99
N THR A 100 -2.85 -8.39 15.96
CA THR A 100 -2.50 -9.17 17.17
C THR A 100 -1.63 -8.40 18.15
N ILE A 101 -0.92 -7.37 17.68
CA ILE A 101 -0.06 -6.51 18.50
C ILE A 101 -0.88 -5.33 19.04
N ASP A 102 -1.52 -4.60 18.13
CA ASP A 102 -2.39 -3.46 18.44
C ASP A 102 -3.61 -3.49 17.51
N PRO A 103 -4.81 -3.82 18.00
CA PRO A 103 -6.01 -3.87 17.17
C PRO A 103 -6.41 -2.51 16.61
N THR A 104 -6.01 -1.40 17.25
CA THR A 104 -6.37 -0.03 16.85
C THR A 104 -5.43 0.55 15.81
N GLY A 105 -4.17 0.11 15.80
CA GLY A 105 -3.10 0.58 14.93
C GLY A 105 -2.54 1.98 15.26
N GLU A 106 -2.91 2.56 16.41
CA GLU A 106 -2.51 3.92 16.81
C GLU A 106 -1.20 3.95 17.60
N THR A 107 -0.82 2.84 18.23
CA THR A 107 0.35 2.74 19.12
C THR A 107 1.51 1.95 18.50
N LEU A 108 1.48 1.76 17.18
CA LEU A 108 2.49 0.97 16.47
C LEU A 108 3.83 1.70 16.36
N LEU A 109 4.83 1.18 17.07
CA LEU A 109 6.21 1.65 17.02
C LEU A 109 6.96 1.07 15.80
N PRO A 110 8.09 1.70 15.38
CA PRO A 110 8.94 1.18 14.31
C PRO A 110 9.43 -0.25 14.54
N SER A 111 9.59 -0.68 15.81
CA SER A 111 9.93 -2.04 16.19
C SER A 111 8.86 -3.05 15.76
N HIS A 112 7.58 -2.75 15.96
CA HIS A 112 6.46 -3.60 15.55
C HIS A 112 6.39 -3.71 14.03
N ILE A 113 6.67 -2.61 13.33
CA ILE A 113 6.75 -2.60 11.86
C ILE A 113 7.90 -3.51 11.38
N GLN A 114 9.07 -3.42 12.01
CA GLN A 114 10.20 -4.33 11.70
C GLN A 114 9.86 -5.79 11.95
N GLU A 115 9.17 -6.11 13.05
CA GLU A 115 8.81 -7.50 13.33
C GLU A 115 7.78 -8.04 12.32
N ALA A 116 6.81 -7.22 11.93
CA ALA A 116 5.86 -7.54 10.87
C ALA A 116 6.56 -7.81 9.52
N THR A 117 7.64 -7.07 9.20
CA THR A 117 8.41 -7.31 7.97
C THR A 117 9.07 -8.67 7.93
N LYS A 118 9.61 -9.14 9.07
CA LYS A 118 10.21 -10.46 9.17
C LYS A 118 9.14 -11.55 9.09
N HIS A 119 8.04 -11.39 9.83
CA HIS A 119 6.97 -12.37 9.89
C HIS A 119 6.26 -12.55 8.54
N CYS A 120 6.01 -11.45 7.82
CA CYS A 120 5.22 -11.48 6.58
C CYS A 120 6.08 -11.48 5.30
N ASN A 121 7.41 -11.59 5.43
CA ASN A 121 8.37 -11.49 4.32
C ASN A 121 8.07 -10.29 3.39
N CYS A 122 8.03 -9.10 3.98
CA CYS A 122 7.64 -7.87 3.29
C CYS A 122 8.60 -6.73 3.59
N THR A 123 8.51 -5.64 2.83
CA THR A 123 9.34 -4.46 3.05
C THR A 123 8.71 -3.53 4.10
N MET A 124 9.52 -2.77 4.84
CA MET A 124 9.02 -1.76 5.79
C MET A 124 8.02 -0.81 5.12
N SER A 125 8.30 -0.43 3.87
CA SER A 125 7.43 0.45 3.08
C SER A 125 6.10 -0.20 2.70
N GLU A 126 6.03 -1.52 2.52
CA GLU A 126 4.76 -2.22 2.31
C GLU A 126 3.90 -2.12 3.57
N VAL A 127 4.48 -2.35 4.74
CA VAL A 127 3.77 -2.27 6.03
C VAL A 127 3.28 -0.84 6.28
N GLU A 128 4.14 0.16 6.13
CA GLU A 128 3.79 1.58 6.27
C GLU A 128 2.68 2.01 5.29
N HIS A 129 2.73 1.54 4.05
CA HIS A 129 1.71 1.85 3.04
C HIS A 129 0.36 1.20 3.37
N ILE A 130 0.37 -0.02 3.93
CA ILE A 130 -0.85 -0.69 4.40
C ILE A 130 -1.45 0.03 5.60
N LEU A 131 -0.62 0.44 6.56
CA LEU A 131 -1.08 1.25 7.70
C LEU A 131 -1.67 2.58 7.24
N ALA A 132 -1.04 3.26 6.28
CA ALA A 132 -1.60 4.50 5.71
C ALA A 132 -2.95 4.29 5.00
N LYS A 133 -3.16 3.13 4.34
CA LYS A 133 -4.47 2.77 3.78
C LYS A 133 -5.51 2.58 4.88
N TYR A 134 -5.14 1.89 5.95
CA TYR A 134 -6.02 1.65 7.10
C TYR A 134 -6.40 2.95 7.80
N THR A 135 -5.43 3.84 8.10
CA THR A 135 -5.71 5.11 8.79
C THR A 135 -6.64 5.99 7.99
N TRP A 136 -6.41 6.13 6.68
CA TRP A 136 -7.33 6.88 5.82
C TRP A 136 -8.72 6.24 5.77
N ALA A 137 -8.80 4.91 5.70
CA ALA A 137 -10.09 4.20 5.69
C ALA A 137 -10.86 4.42 7.00
N LYS A 138 -10.15 4.39 8.14
CA LYS A 138 -10.70 4.68 9.48
C LYS A 138 -11.24 6.11 9.56
N GLU A 139 -10.46 7.09 9.12
CA GLU A 139 -10.89 8.50 9.10
C GLU A 139 -12.07 8.74 8.16
N ALA A 140 -12.06 8.10 6.98
CA ALA A 140 -13.15 8.18 6.02
C ALA A 140 -14.44 7.59 6.61
N GLN A 141 -14.37 6.44 7.28
CA GLN A 141 -15.50 5.87 8.01
C GLN A 141 -16.00 6.80 9.12
N GLY A 142 -15.09 7.40 9.89
CA GLY A 142 -15.44 8.38 10.92
C GLY A 142 -16.24 9.56 10.36
N LYS A 143 -15.81 10.13 9.22
CA LYS A 143 -16.55 11.21 8.55
C LYS A 143 -17.90 10.75 8.00
N ILE A 144 -17.97 9.56 7.42
CA ILE A 144 -19.22 8.98 6.91
C ILE A 144 -20.22 8.74 8.05
N ASN A 145 -19.77 8.24 9.20
CA ASN A 145 -20.59 8.04 10.38
C ASN A 145 -21.12 9.38 10.92
N LYS A 146 -20.27 10.41 10.97
CA LYS A 146 -20.68 11.76 11.34
C LYS A 146 -21.76 12.32 10.40
N LEU A 147 -21.62 12.14 9.08
CA LEU A 147 -22.65 12.54 8.11
C LEU A 147 -23.97 11.78 8.31
N LYS A 148 -23.89 10.51 8.71
CA LYS A 148 -25.06 9.67 9.02
C LYS A 148 -25.81 10.19 10.24
N GLU A 149 -25.09 10.59 11.29
CA GLU A 149 -25.67 11.18 12.51
C GLU A 149 -26.31 12.55 12.23
N GLU A 150 -25.67 13.36 11.37
CA GLU A 150 -26.20 14.66 10.94
C GLU A 150 -27.35 14.55 9.92
N GLY A 151 -27.73 13.34 9.48
CA GLY A 151 -28.80 13.11 8.49
C GLY A 151 -28.47 13.59 7.07
N LYS A 152 -27.20 13.85 6.77
CA LYS A 152 -26.73 14.33 5.45
C LYS A 152 -26.66 13.17 4.45
N PRO A 153 -26.77 13.46 3.13
CA PRO A 153 -26.64 12.43 2.11
C PRO A 153 -25.27 11.76 2.20
N LEU A 154 -25.28 10.43 2.28
CA LEU A 154 -24.04 9.65 2.36
C LEU A 154 -23.37 9.63 0.99
N PRO A 155 -22.04 9.75 0.94
CA PRO A 155 -21.30 9.67 -0.31
C PRO A 155 -21.53 8.29 -0.93
N ASN A 156 -21.89 8.29 -2.20
CA ASN A 156 -22.30 7.09 -2.91
C ASN A 156 -21.21 6.51 -3.80
N THR A 157 -20.15 7.29 -4.04
CA THR A 157 -19.01 6.95 -4.90
C THR A 157 -17.67 7.32 -4.25
N TYR A 158 -16.58 6.71 -4.70
CA TYR A 158 -15.27 6.83 -4.11
C TYR A 158 -14.72 8.22 -4.40
N ASN A 159 -15.03 8.76 -5.57
CA ASN A 159 -14.72 10.13 -5.94
C ASN A 159 -15.38 11.13 -4.98
N GLU A 160 -16.61 10.87 -4.50
CA GLU A 160 -17.24 11.69 -3.46
C GLU A 160 -16.53 11.54 -2.11
N VAL A 161 -16.16 10.31 -1.73
CA VAL A 161 -15.39 10.05 -0.50
C VAL A 161 -14.01 10.75 -0.57
N GLN A 162 -13.33 10.72 -1.72
CA GLN A 162 -12.07 11.43 -1.94
C GLN A 162 -12.25 12.94 -1.80
N LYS A 163 -13.31 13.51 -2.39
CA LYS A 163 -13.64 14.95 -2.24
C LYS A 163 -13.90 15.32 -0.77
N LEU A 164 -14.61 14.47 -0.03
CA LEU A 164 -14.86 14.65 1.40
C LEU A 164 -13.58 14.57 2.24
N MET A 165 -12.66 13.68 1.86
CA MET A 165 -11.38 13.51 2.55
C MET A 165 -10.33 14.53 2.15
N GLY A 166 -10.44 15.14 0.97
CA GLY A 166 -9.45 16.08 0.42
C GLY A 166 -8.10 15.43 0.11
N SER A 167 -8.00 14.11 0.14
CA SER A 167 -6.76 13.35 -0.05
C SER A 167 -7.02 11.93 -0.50
N THR A 168 -6.02 11.31 -1.13
CA THR A 168 -6.04 9.87 -1.41
C THR A 168 -5.15 9.10 -0.42
N PRO A 169 -5.39 7.79 -0.25
CA PRO A 169 -4.53 6.97 0.64
C PRO A 169 -3.08 6.88 0.21
N LEU A 170 -2.82 7.08 -1.08
CA LEU A 170 -1.47 7.16 -1.57
C LEU A 170 -0.80 8.49 -1.20
N ASP A 171 -1.56 9.58 -1.14
CA ASP A 171 -1.05 10.87 -0.65
C ASP A 171 -0.72 10.78 0.84
N VAL A 172 -1.57 10.11 1.63
CA VAL A 172 -1.30 9.82 3.05
C VAL A 172 -0.05 8.96 3.18
N ALA A 173 0.07 7.86 2.42
CA ALA A 173 1.25 7.01 2.46
C ALA A 173 2.53 7.74 2.04
N ARG A 174 2.47 8.58 1.02
CA ARG A 174 3.60 9.40 0.54
C ARG A 174 4.03 10.41 1.61
N SER A 175 3.07 11.08 2.25
CA SER A 175 3.36 12.05 3.31
C SER A 175 3.96 11.36 4.55
N ASN A 176 3.44 10.21 4.95
CA ASN A 176 3.96 9.43 6.08
C ASN A 176 5.36 8.90 5.81
N LEU A 177 5.62 8.38 4.60
CA LEU A 177 6.97 7.92 4.22
C LEU A 177 7.98 9.08 4.24
N SER A 178 7.57 10.28 3.81
CA SER A 178 8.43 11.46 3.86
C SER A 178 8.72 11.96 5.28
N LYS A 179 7.81 11.72 6.23
CA LYS A 179 7.99 12.07 7.65
C LYS A 179 8.89 11.07 8.37
N ASN A 180 8.68 9.77 8.10
CA ASN A 180 9.37 8.70 8.82
C ASN A 180 10.75 8.33 8.25
N ARG A 181 11.00 8.57 6.95
CA ARG A 181 12.33 8.43 6.39
C ARG A 181 12.97 9.79 6.17
N LYS A 182 14.11 10.02 6.84
CA LYS A 182 15.13 10.93 6.34
C LYS A 182 15.64 10.37 5.02
N ILE A 183 14.94 10.67 3.93
CA ILE A 183 15.34 10.24 2.60
C ILE A 183 16.68 10.90 2.30
N GLY A 184 17.70 10.10 1.97
CA GLY A 184 19.01 10.64 1.66
C GLY A 184 18.92 11.52 0.42
N ARG A 185 19.65 12.64 0.38
CA ARG A 185 19.67 13.55 -0.80
C ARG A 185 19.96 12.79 -2.11
N ASN A 186 20.65 11.65 -2.06
CA ASN A 186 20.99 10.82 -3.22
C ASN A 186 20.04 9.64 -3.49
N ASP A 187 19.07 9.35 -2.61
CA ASP A 187 18.12 8.24 -2.79
C ASP A 187 17.13 8.53 -3.92
N PRO A 188 16.55 7.48 -4.55
CA PRO A 188 15.50 7.66 -5.55
C PRO A 188 14.30 8.40 -4.96
N CYS A 189 13.76 9.35 -5.72
CA CYS A 189 12.70 10.23 -5.26
C CYS A 189 11.37 9.48 -5.13
N SER A 190 10.70 9.66 -3.99
CA SER A 190 9.44 9.00 -3.64
C SER A 190 8.23 9.42 -4.50
N CYS A 191 8.36 10.46 -5.35
CA CYS A 191 7.33 10.87 -6.30
C CYS A 191 7.23 9.98 -7.54
N GLY A 192 8.11 8.98 -7.69
CA GLY A 192 8.10 8.06 -8.83
C GLY A 192 8.79 8.59 -10.09
N SER A 193 9.50 9.71 -10.01
CA SER A 193 10.23 10.31 -11.14
C SER A 193 11.50 9.54 -11.53
N GLY A 194 11.98 8.63 -10.69
CA GLY A 194 13.26 7.93 -10.86
C GLY A 194 14.50 8.81 -10.66
N LYS A 195 14.34 10.12 -10.38
CA LYS A 195 15.45 11.06 -10.10
C LYS A 195 15.90 10.93 -8.65
N LYS A 196 17.13 11.36 -8.33
CA LYS A 196 17.60 11.50 -6.93
C LYS A 196 16.76 12.55 -6.20
N PHE A 197 16.47 12.36 -4.91
CA PHE A 197 15.63 13.26 -4.12
C PHE A 197 16.09 14.72 -4.21
N LYS A 198 17.39 15.00 -4.07
CA LYS A 198 17.98 16.34 -4.20
C LYS A 198 17.78 17.02 -5.57
N ARG A 199 17.40 16.27 -6.61
CA ARG A 199 17.18 16.77 -7.98
C ARG A 199 15.71 16.74 -8.38
N CYS A 200 14.80 16.54 -7.43
CA CYS A 200 13.39 16.38 -7.71
C CYS A 200 12.50 17.08 -6.68
N CYS A 201 12.28 16.46 -5.52
CA CYS A 201 11.41 16.99 -4.47
C CYS A 201 12.19 17.52 -3.25
N GLY A 202 13.51 17.37 -3.24
CA GLY A 202 14.35 17.91 -2.19
C GLY A 202 14.56 19.42 -2.34
N PRO A 203 14.79 20.14 -1.23
CA PRO A 203 15.10 21.57 -1.27
C PRO A 203 16.40 21.83 -2.06
N PRO A 204 16.47 22.98 -2.78
CA PRO A 204 17.66 23.38 -3.55
C PRO A 204 18.93 23.37 -2.69
#